data_AF-A0A7J4RQJ9-F1
#
_entry.id   AF-A0A7J4RQJ9-F1
#
_cell.length_a   1.000
_cell.length_b   1.000
_cell.length_c   1.000
_cell.angle_alpha   90.00
_cell.angle_beta   90.00
_cell.angle_gamma   90.00
#
_symmetry.space_group_name_H-M   'P 1'
#
loop_
_entity.id
_entity.type
_entity.pdbx_description
1 polymer ?
#
loop_
_entity_poly.entity_id
_entity_poly.type
_entity_poly.pdbx_seq_one_letter_code
_entity_poly.pdbx_strand_id
1 'polypeptide(L)'
;MSHKAILHIFTTHNNVLMTATDLTGSETICKVSGGMVTKGGSEKSSSFASMRAAERMAEMLTEKDFNQVIVKYRGAGGNKSHSAPGATSAIRALTRAGMQV
;
A
#
# COMPACT_ATOMS: atom_id res chain seq x y z
N MET A 1 -7.07 -10.37 -20.27
CA MET A 1 -7.07 -11.20 -19.03
C MET A 1 -6.84 -10.26 -17.86
N SER A 2 -7.51 -10.44 -16.72
CA SER A 2 -7.26 -9.57 -15.55
C SER A 2 -6.00 -10.02 -14.84
N HIS A 3 -4.93 -9.23 -14.87
CA HIS A 3 -3.71 -9.51 -14.11
C HIS A 3 -3.93 -9.14 -12.65
N LYS A 4 -3.62 -10.08 -11.76
CA LYS A 4 -3.80 -9.96 -10.31
C LYS A 4 -2.44 -9.81 -9.62
N ALA A 5 -2.34 -8.84 -8.72
CA ALA A 5 -1.18 -8.67 -7.84
C ALA A 5 -1.59 -8.82 -6.37
N ILE A 6 -0.63 -9.15 -5.50
CA ILE A 6 -0.82 -9.11 -4.05
C ILE A 6 -0.24 -7.79 -3.55
N LEU A 7 -1.06 -6.96 -2.89
CA LEU A 7 -0.62 -5.73 -2.28
C LEU A 7 -0.44 -5.90 -0.77
N HIS A 8 0.82 -5.87 -0.34
CA HIS A 8 1.20 -5.89 1.05
C HIS A 8 1.23 -4.46 1.62
N ILE A 9 0.35 -4.19 2.59
CA ILE A 9 0.27 -2.91 3.29
C ILE A 9 0.77 -3.09 4.71
N PHE A 10 1.97 -2.59 5.00
CA PHE A 10 2.54 -2.56 6.34
C PHE A 10 2.41 -1.16 6.92
N THR A 11 1.57 -1.00 7.93
CA THR A 11 1.32 0.32 8.55
C THR A 11 1.68 0.29 10.02
N THR A 12 2.42 1.30 10.45
CA THR A 12 2.84 1.49 11.84
C THR A 12 2.69 2.97 12.20
N HIS A 13 2.88 3.30 13.48
CA HIS A 13 2.91 4.68 13.95
C HIS A 13 4.07 5.51 13.37
N ASN A 14 5.07 4.87 12.75
CA ASN A 14 6.26 5.54 12.22
C ASN A 14 6.24 5.71 10.70
N ASN A 15 5.66 4.74 9.98
CA ASN A 15 5.63 4.78 8.52
C ASN A 15 4.58 3.81 7.95
N VAL A 16 4.25 4.05 6.69
CA VAL A 16 3.42 3.21 5.84
C VAL A 16 4.30 2.68 4.71
N LEU A 17 4.37 1.37 4.56
CA LEU A 17 5.09 0.70 3.49
C LEU A 17 4.08 -0.10 2.66
N MET A 18 4.10 0.11 1.36
CA MET A 18 3.28 -0.61 0.40
C MET A 18 4.18 -1.33 -0.59
N THR A 19 3.93 -2.61 -0.80
CA THR A 19 4.71 -3.43 -1.73
C THR A 19 3.75 -4.32 -2.49
N ALA A 20 3.77 -4.21 -3.80
CA ALA A 20 3.01 -5.09 -4.67
C ALA A 20 3.93 -6.19 -5.20
N THR A 21 3.44 -7.43 -5.13
CA THR A 21 4.14 -8.61 -5.62
C THR A 21 3.24 -9.37 -6.60
N ASP A 22 3.87 -10.30 -7.32
CA ASP A 22 3.16 -11.34 -8.03
C ASP A 22 2.37 -12.26 -7.07
N LEU A 23 1.63 -13.22 -7.63
CA LEU A 23 0.82 -14.16 -6.84
C LEU A 23 1.66 -15.12 -5.99
N THR A 24 2.91 -15.41 -6.40
CA THR A 24 3.81 -16.24 -5.59
C THR A 24 4.40 -15.47 -4.41
N GLY A 25 4.50 -14.13 -4.55
CA GLY A 25 5.15 -13.26 -3.56
C GLY A 25 6.67 -13.19 -3.70
N SER A 26 7.24 -13.79 -4.75
CA SER A 26 8.69 -13.86 -4.98
C SER A 26 9.20 -12.66 -5.75
N GLU A 27 8.37 -12.08 -6.63
CA GLU A 27 8.76 -10.96 -7.47
C GLU A 27 8.05 -9.68 -7.04
N THR A 28 8.83 -8.61 -6.87
CA THR A 28 8.30 -7.29 -6.52
C THR A 28 7.98 -6.50 -7.78
N ILE A 29 6.72 -6.12 -7.94
CA ILE A 29 6.26 -5.31 -9.07
C ILE A 29 6.56 -3.84 -8.80
N CYS A 30 6.13 -3.32 -7.66
CA CYS A 30 6.36 -1.93 -7.27
C CYS A 30 6.37 -1.77 -5.74
N LYS A 31 6.99 -0.68 -5.27
CA LYS A 31 7.06 -0.33 -3.85
C LYS A 31 6.93 1.18 -3.66
N VAL A 32 6.18 1.59 -2.66
CA VAL A 32 6.06 2.99 -2.23
C VAL A 32 6.01 3.03 -0.71
N SER A 33 6.55 4.10 -0.13
CA SER A 33 6.39 4.38 1.29
C SER A 33 5.75 5.75 1.52
N GLY A 34 5.15 5.94 2.69
CA GLY A 34 4.65 7.24 3.13
C GLY A 34 5.77 8.29 3.12
N GLY A 35 6.98 7.90 3.52
CA GLY A 35 8.16 8.76 3.47
C GLY A 35 8.61 9.19 2.07
N MET A 36 8.21 8.50 0.99
CA MET A 36 8.50 8.94 -0.38
C MET A 36 7.54 10.02 -0.87
N VAL A 37 6.31 10.04 -0.36
CA VAL A 37 5.27 11.00 -0.77
C VAL A 37 5.25 12.25 0.10
N THR A 38 5.82 12.19 1.31
CA THR A 38 5.88 13.33 2.24
C THR A 38 7.29 13.87 2.39
N LYS A 39 7.43 15.20 2.45
CA LYS A 39 8.70 15.86 2.81
C LYS A 39 8.95 15.89 4.33
N GLY A 40 7.88 15.87 5.13
CA GLY A 40 7.94 15.98 6.58
C GLY A 40 8.30 14.65 7.27
N GLY A 41 9.23 14.71 8.22
CA GLY A 41 9.70 13.55 8.99
C GLY A 41 8.60 12.84 9.80
N SER A 42 7.69 13.63 10.36
CA SER A 42 6.56 13.20 11.20
C SER A 42 5.35 12.73 10.40
N GLU A 43 5.21 13.16 9.16
CA GLU A 43 4.00 12.94 8.34
C GLU A 43 3.97 11.55 7.67
N LYS A 44 5.03 10.77 7.78
CA LYS A 44 5.21 9.50 7.05
C LYS A 44 4.19 8.42 7.45
N SER A 45 3.62 8.51 8.65
CA SER A 45 2.60 7.60 9.17
C SER A 45 1.17 8.14 9.05
N SER A 46 1.00 9.36 8.51
CA SER A 46 -0.31 10.00 8.47
C SER A 46 -1.26 9.29 7.49
N SER A 47 -2.55 9.44 7.74
CA SER A 47 -3.59 8.96 6.82
C SER A 47 -3.47 9.60 5.44
N PHE A 48 -3.01 10.85 5.37
CA PHE A 48 -2.76 11.54 4.11
C PHE A 48 -1.61 10.89 3.33
N ALA A 49 -0.48 10.61 3.98
CA ALA A 49 0.64 9.90 3.37
C ALA A 49 0.22 8.52 2.86
N SER A 50 -0.61 7.81 3.63
CA SER A 50 -1.17 6.50 3.24
C SER A 50 -1.98 6.58 1.94
N MET A 51 -2.88 7.57 1.83
CA MET A 51 -3.70 7.74 0.63
C MET A 51 -2.85 8.08 -0.60
N ARG A 52 -1.89 9.00 -0.46
CA ARG A 52 -1.02 9.41 -1.58
C ARG A 52 -0.11 8.29 -2.04
N ALA A 53 0.40 7.48 -1.10
CA ALA A 53 1.18 6.29 -1.43
C ALA A 53 0.33 5.26 -2.19
N ALA A 54 -0.92 5.07 -1.79
CA ALA A 54 -1.85 4.16 -2.48
C ALA A 54 -2.23 4.63 -3.89
N GLU A 55 -2.48 5.93 -4.08
CA GLU A 55 -2.71 6.52 -5.41
C GLU A 55 -1.51 6.26 -6.33
N ARG A 56 -0.30 6.54 -5.85
CA ARG A 56 0.92 6.30 -6.63
C ARG A 56 1.16 4.82 -6.93
N MET A 57 0.82 3.92 -6.01
CA MET A 57 0.89 2.48 -6.23
C MET A 57 -0.10 2.02 -7.30
N ALA A 58 -1.33 2.56 -7.29
CA ALA A 58 -2.34 2.24 -8.30
C ALA A 58 -1.88 2.69 -9.69
N GLU A 59 -1.35 3.90 -9.84
CA GLU A 59 -0.79 4.39 -11.11
C GLU A 59 0.27 3.44 -11.67
N MET A 60 1.25 3.06 -10.84
CA MET A 60 2.33 2.16 -11.27
C MET A 60 1.86 0.72 -11.56
N LEU A 61 0.74 0.28 -10.98
CA LEU A 61 0.15 -1.02 -11.27
C LEU A 61 -0.61 -0.99 -12.59
N THR A 62 -1.37 0.08 -12.83
CA THR A 62 -2.07 0.31 -14.10
C THR A 62 -1.09 0.44 -15.27
N GLU A 63 0.05 1.14 -15.09
CA GLU A 63 1.13 1.22 -16.09
C GLU A 63 1.73 -0.15 -16.45
N LYS A 64 1.55 -1.16 -15.57
CA LYS A 64 2.06 -2.53 -15.73
C LYS A 64 0.94 -3.54 -16.03
N ASP A 65 -0.22 -3.05 -16.46
CA ASP A 65 -1.39 -3.85 -16.84
C ASP A 65 -2.04 -4.68 -15.70
N PHE A 66 -1.82 -4.31 -14.43
CA PHE A 66 -2.49 -4.92 -13.28
C PHE A 66 -3.80 -4.20 -12.93
N ASN A 67 -4.92 -4.92 -13.04
CA ASN A 67 -6.26 -4.34 -12.82
C ASN A 67 -6.91 -4.80 -11.50
N GLN A 68 -6.43 -5.89 -10.92
CA GLN A 68 -6.95 -6.46 -9.67
C GLN A 68 -5.85 -6.65 -8.63
N VAL A 69 -6.16 -6.36 -7.37
CA VAL A 69 -5.21 -6.47 -6.25
C VAL A 69 -5.84 -7.19 -5.07
N ILE A 70 -5.14 -8.21 -4.56
CA ILE A 70 -5.49 -8.86 -3.30
C ILE A 70 -4.77 -8.11 -2.18
N VAL A 71 -5.51 -7.44 -1.31
CA VAL A 71 -4.90 -6.65 -0.23
C VAL A 71 -4.61 -7.51 1.00
N LYS A 72 -3.36 -7.50 1.43
CA LYS A 72 -2.90 -8.07 2.70
C LYS A 72 -2.31 -6.97 3.57
N TYR A 73 -3.04 -6.52 4.58
CA TYR A 73 -2.55 -5.49 5.51
C TYR A 73 -2.10 -6.07 6.84
N ARG A 74 -1.12 -5.43 7.48
CA ARG A 74 -0.67 -5.79 8.83
C ARG A 74 -0.11 -4.59 9.59
N GLY A 75 -0.24 -4.64 10.92
CA GLY A 75 0.46 -3.77 11.87
C GLY A 75 1.89 -4.24 12.16
N ALA A 76 2.53 -3.67 13.17
CA ALA A 76 3.89 -4.06 13.56
C ALA A 76 3.98 -5.52 14.01
N GLY A 77 3.01 -5.98 14.80
CA GLY A 77 2.91 -7.36 15.29
C GLY A 77 3.90 -7.72 16.41
N GLY A 78 3.87 -8.98 16.86
CA GLY A 78 4.67 -9.47 17.98
C GLY A 78 4.32 -8.76 19.29
N ASN A 79 5.34 -8.34 20.04
CA ASN A 79 5.15 -7.57 21.29
C ASN A 79 4.79 -6.09 21.05
N LYS A 80 4.68 -5.65 19.79
CA LYS A 80 4.31 -4.28 19.41
C LYS A 80 2.83 -4.21 19.05
N SER A 81 2.35 -3.00 18.81
CA SER A 81 0.95 -2.79 18.42
C SER A 81 0.58 -3.56 17.13
N HIS A 82 -0.53 -4.30 17.20
CA HIS A 82 -1.17 -4.92 16.04
C HIS A 82 -2.02 -3.93 15.24
N SER A 83 -2.20 -2.70 15.74
CA SER A 83 -2.97 -1.67 15.06
C SER A 83 -2.32 -1.25 13.74
N ALA A 84 -3.16 -1.06 12.72
CA ALA A 84 -2.77 -0.72 11.36
C ALA A 84 -3.43 0.62 10.94
N PRO A 85 -2.98 1.77 11.48
CA PRO A 85 -3.70 3.04 11.41
C PRO A 85 -3.86 3.60 9.98
N GLY A 86 -2.99 3.21 9.04
CA GLY A 86 -3.02 3.66 7.64
C GLY A 86 -3.67 2.68 6.66
N ALA A 87 -4.15 1.53 7.11
CA ALA A 87 -4.65 0.48 6.22
C ALA A 87 -5.99 0.87 5.56
N THR A 88 -6.96 1.32 6.35
CA THR A 88 -8.30 1.68 5.85
C THR A 88 -8.25 2.85 4.86
N SER A 89 -7.40 3.84 5.11
CA SER A 89 -7.22 4.98 4.22
C SER A 89 -6.57 4.59 2.89
N ALA A 90 -5.57 3.70 2.94
CA ALA A 90 -4.94 3.13 1.75
C ALA A 90 -5.94 2.32 0.90
N ILE A 91 -6.70 1.42 1.52
CA ILE A 91 -7.72 0.60 0.82
C ILE A 91 -8.74 1.48 0.11
N ARG A 92 -9.26 2.50 0.81
CA ARG A 92 -10.20 3.46 0.22
C ARG A 92 -9.62 4.21 -0.98
N ALA A 93 -8.34 4.58 -0.92
CA ALA A 93 -7.67 5.26 -2.02
C ALA A 93 -7.50 4.34 -3.25
N LEU A 94 -7.14 3.06 -3.04
CA LEU A 94 -7.04 2.08 -4.13
C LEU A 94 -8.39 1.86 -4.83
N THR A 95 -9.47 1.72 -4.07
CA THR A 95 -10.82 1.57 -4.64
C THR A 95 -11.23 2.80 -5.44
N ARG A 96 -10.91 4.02 -4.96
CA ARG A 96 -11.16 5.26 -5.72
C ARG A 96 -10.32 5.38 -6.99
N ALA A 97 -9.11 4.83 -6.98
CA ALA A 97 -8.23 4.81 -8.16
C ALA A 97 -8.68 3.81 -9.24
N GLY A 98 -9.79 3.09 -9.04
CA GLY A 98 -10.35 2.16 -10.02
C GLY A 98 -9.78 0.74 -9.96
N MET A 99 -8.94 0.44 -8.97
CA MET A 99 -8.43 -0.91 -8.75
C MET A 99 -9.54 -1.82 -8.21
N GLN A 100 -9.65 -3.04 -8.75
CA GLN A 100 -10.51 -4.06 -8.15
C GLN A 100 -9.80 -4.66 -6.93
N VAL A 101 -10.29 -4.30 -5.74
CA VAL A 101 -9.76 -4.72 -4.43
C VAL A 101 -10.57 -5.89 -3.88
#